data_AF-A0A164X3Z3-F1
#
_entry.id   AF-A0A164X3Z3-F1
#
_cell.length_a   1.000
_cell.length_b   1.000
_cell.length_c   1.000
_cell.angle_alpha   90.00
_cell.angle_beta   90.00
_cell.angle_gamma   90.00
#
_symmetry.space_group_name_H-M   'P 1'
#
loop_
_entity.id
_entity.type
_entity.pdbx_description
1 polymer ?
#
loop_
_entity_poly.entity_id
_entity_poly.type
_entity_poly.pdbx_seq_one_letter_code
_entity_poly.pdbx_strand_id
1 'polypeptide(L)'
;MEEPKKDAITHLESYHLRPSTVLRYCKDYKVEAWFLPTMKHLVTTPWTAFTAHDIEIMGIDVFHLILILKGHVENAYKSIINNTYEEMVHVCGHQAECQAAFDAFLREITCRILHPDTPISHETAEKLLDEYAGDGFDPACFRQAVRDIKMRGFLREDRKILRDGFRDIADYFGYSRTLVPDVYW
;
A
#
# COMPACT_ATOMS: atom_id res chain seq x y z
N MET A 1 15.77 34.93 5.16
CA MET A 1 14.71 34.93 4.13
C MET A 1 13.72 33.76 4.30
N GLU A 2 13.68 33.11 5.49
CA GLU A 2 12.83 31.94 5.74
C GLU A 2 11.42 32.30 6.22
N GLU A 3 11.25 33.40 6.96
CA GLU A 3 9.94 33.89 7.46
C GLU A 3 8.90 34.13 6.36
N PRO A 4 9.16 34.89 5.27
CA PRO A 4 8.13 35.13 4.25
C PRO A 4 7.75 33.85 3.48
N LYS A 5 8.64 32.86 3.39
CA LYS A 5 8.31 31.54 2.80
C LYS A 5 7.37 30.77 3.72
N LYS A 6 7.63 30.78 5.03
CA LYS A 6 6.80 30.12 6.04
C LYS A 6 5.41 30.73 6.14
N ASP A 7 5.30 32.05 6.07
CA ASP A 7 4.01 32.76 6.09
C ASP A 7 3.19 32.47 4.82
N ALA A 8 3.84 32.44 3.65
CA ALA A 8 3.18 32.08 2.39
C ALA A 8 2.66 30.63 2.38
N ILE A 9 3.45 29.68 2.90
CA ILE A 9 3.05 28.27 3.07
C ILE A 9 1.81 28.17 3.96
N THR A 10 1.83 28.83 5.12
CA THR A 10 0.71 28.84 6.07
C THR A 10 -0.55 29.44 5.45
N HIS A 11 -0.40 30.50 4.65
CA HIS A 11 -1.51 31.10 3.94
C HIS A 11 -2.08 30.18 2.86
N LEU A 12 -1.24 29.49 2.08
CA LEU A 12 -1.67 28.53 1.07
C LEU A 12 -2.44 27.33 1.66
N GLU A 13 -2.07 26.86 2.86
CA GLU A 13 -2.78 25.79 3.56
C GLU A 13 -4.24 26.16 3.89
N SER A 14 -4.52 27.45 4.08
CA SER A 14 -5.88 27.94 4.37
C SER A 14 -6.84 27.87 3.17
N TYR A 15 -6.33 27.72 1.95
CA TYR A 15 -7.14 27.69 0.72
C TYR A 15 -7.72 26.31 0.37
N HIS A 16 -7.45 25.27 1.17
CA HIS A 16 -7.93 23.90 0.94
C HIS A 16 -7.73 23.44 -0.52
N LEU A 17 -6.53 23.67 -1.04
CA LEU A 17 -6.17 23.38 -2.42
C LEU A 17 -6.35 21.89 -2.73
N ARG A 18 -6.68 21.60 -3.99
CA ARG A 18 -6.77 20.21 -4.47
C ARG A 18 -5.41 19.53 -4.36
N PRO A 19 -5.35 18.21 -4.08
CA PRO A 19 -4.10 17.48 -3.95
C PRO A 19 -3.17 17.59 -5.19
N SER A 20 -3.74 17.67 -6.40
CA SER A 20 -2.99 17.91 -7.63
C SER A 20 -2.21 19.23 -7.61
N THR A 21 -2.85 20.32 -7.15
CA THR A 21 -2.24 21.63 -6.98
C THR A 21 -1.19 21.63 -5.86
N VAL A 22 -1.48 20.98 -4.73
CA VAL A 22 -0.52 20.86 -3.62
C VAL A 22 0.73 20.12 -4.07
N LEU A 23 0.60 19.04 -4.85
CA LEU A 23 1.75 18.29 -5.35
C LEU A 23 2.57 19.12 -6.34
N ARG A 24 1.91 19.92 -7.19
CA ARG A 24 2.61 20.84 -8.09
C ARG A 24 3.41 21.88 -7.30
N TYR A 25 2.82 22.49 -6.29
CA TYR A 25 3.48 23.46 -5.42
C TYR A 25 4.59 22.84 -4.57
N CYS A 26 4.41 21.59 -4.15
CA CYS A 26 5.46 20.81 -3.53
C CYS A 26 6.71 20.85 -4.43
N LYS A 27 6.56 20.42 -5.70
CA LYS A 27 7.65 20.40 -6.70
C LYS A 27 8.26 21.79 -6.93
N ASP A 28 7.43 22.77 -7.23
CA ASP A 28 7.87 24.11 -7.67
C ASP A 28 8.54 24.91 -6.54
N TYR A 29 8.01 24.82 -5.31
CA TYR A 29 8.51 25.59 -4.16
C TYR A 29 9.38 24.78 -3.20
N LYS A 30 9.62 23.50 -3.50
CA LYS A 30 10.40 22.56 -2.70
C LYS A 30 9.89 22.48 -1.26
N VAL A 31 8.58 22.29 -1.08
CA VAL A 31 7.93 22.14 0.23
C VAL A 31 7.80 20.65 0.56
N GLU A 32 8.91 20.04 0.99
CA GLU A 32 9.02 18.59 1.21
C GLU A 32 7.97 18.02 2.18
N ALA A 33 7.59 18.81 3.20
CA ALA A 33 6.59 18.41 4.19
C ALA A 33 5.21 18.08 3.58
N TRP A 34 4.88 18.66 2.42
CA TRP A 34 3.62 18.40 1.74
C TRP A 34 3.65 17.15 0.85
N PHE A 35 4.84 16.65 0.50
CA PHE A 35 5.00 15.58 -0.47
C PHE A 35 4.24 14.32 -0.07
N LEU A 36 4.60 13.74 1.08
CA LEU A 36 4.10 12.42 1.48
C LEU A 36 2.59 12.43 1.80
N PRO A 37 2.03 13.42 2.54
CA PRO A 37 0.58 13.49 2.75
C PRO A 37 -0.20 13.60 1.43
N THR A 38 0.31 14.40 0.49
CA THR A 38 -0.35 14.61 -0.81
C THR A 38 -0.28 13.36 -1.68
N MET A 39 0.87 12.69 -1.73
CA MET A 39 1.04 11.44 -2.46
C MET A 39 0.10 10.34 -1.94
N LYS A 40 -0.05 10.21 -0.60
CA LYS A 40 -1.01 9.27 0.00
C LYS A 40 -2.45 9.57 -0.45
N HIS A 41 -2.84 10.85 -0.46
CA HIS A 41 -4.16 11.25 -0.93
C HIS A 41 -4.37 10.90 -2.40
N LEU A 42 -3.43 11.25 -3.28
CA LEU A 42 -3.53 10.99 -4.72
C LEU A 42 -3.54 9.49 -5.04
N VAL A 43 -2.71 8.69 -4.38
CA VAL A 43 -2.65 7.25 -4.61
C VAL A 43 -3.93 6.53 -4.16
N THR A 44 -4.59 7.02 -3.10
CA THR A 44 -5.88 6.47 -2.64
C THR A 44 -7.09 7.02 -3.39
N THR A 45 -6.92 8.11 -4.14
CA THR A 45 -8.01 8.72 -4.93
C THR A 45 -8.46 7.77 -6.06
N PRO A 46 -9.78 7.50 -6.21
CA PRO A 46 -10.31 6.69 -7.31
C PRO A 46 -9.96 7.27 -8.68
N TRP A 47 -9.73 6.41 -9.69
CA TRP A 47 -9.43 6.85 -11.05
C TRP A 47 -10.49 7.79 -11.65
N THR A 48 -11.75 7.53 -11.33
CA THR A 48 -12.90 8.32 -11.78
C THR A 48 -12.97 9.71 -11.15
N ALA A 49 -12.21 9.98 -10.09
CA ALA A 49 -12.16 11.28 -9.43
C ALA A 49 -11.08 12.21 -10.00
N PHE A 50 -10.17 11.72 -10.84
CA PHE A 50 -9.19 12.56 -11.54
C PHE A 50 -9.87 13.28 -12.72
N THR A 51 -9.68 14.59 -12.80
CA THR A 51 -10.17 15.40 -13.94
C THR A 51 -9.03 15.73 -14.91
N ALA A 52 -9.37 16.15 -16.13
CA ALA A 52 -8.38 16.64 -17.09
C ALA A 52 -7.53 17.79 -16.50
N HIS A 53 -8.15 18.66 -15.71
CA HIS A 53 -7.46 19.76 -15.04
C HIS A 53 -6.43 19.29 -14.01
N ASP A 54 -6.69 18.18 -13.30
CA ASP A 54 -5.70 17.61 -12.37
C ASP A 54 -4.44 17.13 -13.11
N ILE A 55 -4.63 16.51 -14.27
CA ILE A 55 -3.55 16.02 -15.12
C ILE A 55 -2.73 17.19 -15.67
N GLU A 56 -3.40 18.25 -16.13
CA GLU A 56 -2.74 19.48 -16.61
C GLU A 56 -1.89 20.13 -15.52
N ILE A 57 -2.41 20.25 -14.29
CA ILE A 57 -1.69 20.88 -13.17
C ILE A 57 -0.46 20.04 -12.75
N MET A 58 -0.65 18.74 -12.53
CA MET A 58 0.44 17.87 -12.08
C MET A 58 1.51 17.69 -13.17
N GLY A 59 1.09 17.73 -14.44
CA GLY A 59 1.89 17.35 -15.58
C GLY A 59 1.82 15.85 -15.86
N ILE A 60 1.92 15.52 -17.14
CA ILE A 60 1.74 14.14 -17.64
C ILE A 60 2.70 13.15 -17.00
N ASP A 61 3.95 13.55 -16.75
CA ASP A 61 4.98 12.68 -16.16
C ASP A 61 4.63 12.26 -14.74
N VAL A 62 4.22 13.23 -13.90
CA VAL A 62 3.86 12.98 -12.50
C VAL A 62 2.60 12.12 -12.44
N PHE A 63 1.62 12.42 -13.28
CA PHE A 63 0.42 11.61 -13.38
C PHE A 63 0.73 10.17 -13.85
N HIS A 64 1.64 10.00 -14.80
CA HIS A 64 2.08 8.68 -15.27
C HIS A 64 2.79 7.87 -14.17
N LEU A 65 3.62 8.50 -13.34
CA LEU A 65 4.25 7.83 -12.20
C LEU A 65 3.21 7.38 -11.15
N ILE A 66 2.20 8.21 -10.87
CA ILE A 66 1.07 7.84 -10.00
C ILE A 66 0.27 6.69 -10.62
N LEU A 67 0.06 6.70 -11.94
CA LEU A 67 -0.56 5.60 -12.70
C LEU A 67 0.16 4.28 -12.52
N ILE A 68 1.47 4.28 -12.76
CA ILE A 68 2.32 3.09 -12.59
C ILE A 68 2.23 2.58 -11.15
N LEU A 69 2.39 3.47 -10.17
CA LEU A 69 2.39 3.08 -8.76
C LEU A 69 1.06 2.43 -8.34
N LYS A 70 -0.07 3.06 -8.68
CA LYS A 70 -1.40 2.50 -8.39
C LYS A 70 -1.61 1.18 -9.13
N GLY A 71 -1.14 1.05 -10.38
CA GLY A 71 -1.17 -0.21 -11.12
C GLY A 71 -0.36 -1.34 -10.47
N HIS A 72 0.81 -1.04 -9.91
CA HIS A 72 1.60 -2.02 -9.15
C HIS A 72 0.88 -2.48 -7.87
N VAL A 73 0.27 -1.55 -7.14
CA VAL A 73 -0.54 -1.88 -5.94
C VAL A 73 -1.73 -2.76 -6.31
N GLU A 74 -2.48 -2.39 -7.36
CA GLU A 74 -3.59 -3.20 -7.85
C GLU A 74 -3.15 -4.60 -8.30
N ASN A 75 -1.99 -4.72 -8.95
CA ASN A 75 -1.44 -6.00 -9.37
C ASN A 75 -1.01 -6.86 -8.18
N ALA A 76 -0.43 -6.27 -7.13
CA ALA A 76 -0.13 -6.99 -5.90
C ALA A 76 -1.41 -7.53 -5.24
N TYR A 77 -2.46 -6.72 -5.14
CA TYR A 77 -3.76 -7.17 -4.64
C TYR A 77 -4.37 -8.29 -5.48
N LYS A 78 -4.32 -8.18 -6.82
CA LYS A 78 -4.77 -9.25 -7.73
C LYS A 78 -3.94 -10.51 -7.56
N SER A 79 -2.63 -10.39 -7.34
CA SER A 79 -1.76 -11.54 -7.07
C SER A 79 -2.16 -12.24 -5.77
N ILE A 80 -2.46 -11.49 -4.71
CA ILE A 80 -2.92 -12.05 -3.43
C ILE A 80 -4.28 -12.75 -3.58
N ILE A 81 -5.23 -12.19 -4.34
CA ILE A 81 -6.54 -12.82 -4.60
C ILE A 81 -6.41 -14.12 -5.40
N ASN A 82 -5.53 -14.12 -6.40
CA ASN A 82 -5.37 -15.24 -7.32
C ASN A 82 -4.34 -16.27 -6.84
N ASN A 83 -3.54 -15.97 -5.81
CA ASN A 83 -2.64 -16.94 -5.21
C ASN A 83 -3.43 -17.89 -4.30
N THR A 84 -3.57 -19.14 -4.73
CA THR A 84 -3.49 -20.27 -3.80
C THR A 84 -2.08 -20.27 -3.25
N TYR A 85 -1.91 -20.23 -1.93
CA TYR A 85 -0.58 -20.27 -1.32
C TYR A 85 0.16 -21.49 -1.83
N GLU A 86 1.31 -21.29 -2.49
CA GLU A 86 2.17 -22.38 -2.95
C GLU A 86 2.30 -23.42 -1.84
N GLU A 87 2.07 -24.69 -2.20
CA GLU A 87 1.84 -25.83 -1.31
C GLU A 87 2.45 -25.67 0.09
N MET A 88 1.60 -25.68 1.12
CA MET A 88 2.08 -25.73 2.50
C MET A 88 3.01 -26.92 2.68
N VAL A 89 4.00 -26.79 3.56
CA VAL A 89 4.79 -27.96 3.98
C VAL A 89 3.90 -28.84 4.85
N HIS A 90 3.45 -29.96 4.27
CA HIS A 90 2.57 -30.91 4.96
C HIS A 90 3.38 -31.94 5.76
N VAL A 91 3.11 -32.03 7.05
CA VAL A 91 3.60 -33.09 7.94
C VAL A 91 2.51 -34.10 8.33
N CYS A 92 1.28 -33.89 7.83
CA CYS A 92 0.13 -34.76 8.06
C CYS A 92 -0.12 -35.72 6.89
N GLY A 93 -0.94 -36.75 7.12
CA GLY A 93 -1.37 -37.71 6.09
C GLY A 93 -2.52 -37.25 5.19
N HIS A 94 -3.19 -36.13 5.51
CA HIS A 94 -4.38 -35.61 4.82
C HIS A 94 -4.06 -34.30 4.08
N GLN A 95 -3.11 -34.35 3.16
CA GLN A 95 -2.51 -33.16 2.55
C GLN A 95 -3.54 -32.31 1.77
N ALA A 96 -4.42 -32.96 1.01
CA ALA A 96 -5.39 -32.27 0.17
C ALA A 96 -6.43 -31.53 1.02
N GLU A 97 -6.97 -32.17 2.06
CA GLU A 97 -7.93 -31.55 2.99
C GLU A 97 -7.26 -30.41 3.77
N CYS A 98 -6.04 -30.65 4.26
CA CYS A 98 -5.27 -29.65 5.01
C CYS A 98 -4.96 -28.41 4.15
N GLN A 99 -4.60 -28.60 2.87
CA GLN A 99 -4.37 -27.50 1.93
C GLN A 99 -5.66 -26.73 1.64
N ALA A 100 -6.76 -27.43 1.34
CA ALA A 100 -8.03 -26.80 1.03
C ALA A 100 -8.56 -25.96 2.21
N ALA A 101 -8.42 -26.45 3.44
CA ALA A 101 -8.81 -25.70 4.65
C ALA A 101 -7.97 -24.43 4.82
N PHE A 102 -6.65 -24.51 4.58
CA PHE A 102 -5.78 -23.35 4.66
C PHE A 102 -6.06 -22.33 3.55
N ASP A 103 -6.24 -22.77 2.31
CA ASP A 103 -6.55 -21.88 1.19
C ASP A 103 -7.88 -21.13 1.41
N ALA A 104 -8.89 -21.82 1.97
CA ALA A 104 -10.16 -21.21 2.33
C ALA A 104 -9.98 -20.11 3.39
N PHE A 105 -9.20 -20.40 4.43
CA PHE A 105 -8.90 -19.44 5.49
C PHE A 105 -8.07 -18.24 4.99
N LEU A 106 -7.03 -18.49 4.19
CA LEU A 106 -6.20 -17.43 3.63
C LEU A 106 -7.03 -16.53 2.69
N ARG A 107 -7.94 -17.12 1.90
CA ARG A 107 -8.88 -16.35 1.09
C ARG A 107 -9.78 -15.45 1.94
N GLU A 108 -10.26 -15.94 3.09
CA GLU A 108 -11.04 -15.11 4.02
C GLU A 108 -10.24 -13.90 4.52
N ILE A 109 -8.99 -14.11 4.93
CA ILE A 109 -8.10 -13.02 5.35
C ILE A 109 -7.87 -12.03 4.20
N THR A 110 -7.56 -12.53 3.00
CA THR A 110 -7.38 -11.70 1.80
C THR A 110 -8.62 -10.85 1.51
N CYS A 111 -9.81 -11.43 1.57
CA CYS A 111 -11.06 -10.69 1.37
C CYS A 111 -11.26 -9.57 2.41
N ARG A 112 -10.82 -9.77 3.66
CA ARG A 112 -10.88 -8.74 4.71
C ARG A 112 -9.86 -7.63 4.48
N ILE A 113 -8.64 -7.96 4.04
CA ILE A 113 -7.61 -6.96 3.72
C ILE A 113 -8.07 -6.08 2.56
N LEU A 114 -8.73 -6.69 1.57
CA LEU A 114 -9.16 -6.03 0.34
C LEU A 114 -10.62 -5.56 0.38
N HIS A 115 -11.25 -5.53 1.55
CA HIS A 115 -12.63 -5.11 1.67
C HIS A 115 -12.76 -3.64 1.22
N PRO A 116 -13.68 -3.29 0.30
CA PRO A 116 -13.76 -1.95 -0.28
C PRO A 116 -14.07 -0.87 0.77
N ASP A 117 -14.98 -1.17 1.71
CA ASP A 117 -15.42 -0.17 2.72
C ASP A 117 -14.69 -0.27 4.06
N THR A 118 -14.23 -1.47 4.44
CA THR A 118 -13.68 -1.75 5.78
C THR A 118 -12.43 -2.64 5.71
N PRO A 119 -11.39 -2.23 4.97
CA PRO A 119 -10.17 -3.03 4.86
C PRO A 119 -9.51 -3.15 6.23
N ILE A 120 -9.09 -4.37 6.59
CA ILE A 120 -8.29 -4.57 7.82
C ILE A 120 -6.82 -4.25 7.56
N SER A 121 -6.13 -3.78 8.59
CA SER A 121 -4.68 -3.56 8.51
C SER A 121 -3.92 -4.90 8.43
N HIS A 122 -2.71 -4.87 7.88
CA HIS A 122 -1.81 -6.03 7.85
C HIS A 122 -1.45 -6.55 9.25
N GLU A 123 -1.31 -5.67 10.24
CA GLU A 123 -1.10 -6.06 11.64
C GLU A 123 -2.31 -6.84 12.18
N THR A 124 -3.52 -6.40 11.82
CA THR A 124 -4.75 -7.12 12.14
C THR A 124 -4.79 -8.47 11.43
N ALA A 125 -4.43 -8.53 10.15
CA ALA A 125 -4.39 -9.78 9.39
C ALA A 125 -3.36 -10.77 9.97
N GLU A 126 -2.16 -10.32 10.32
CA GLU A 126 -1.12 -11.13 10.95
C GLU A 126 -1.55 -11.64 12.33
N LYS A 127 -2.28 -10.82 13.09
CA LYS A 127 -2.87 -11.22 14.36
C LYS A 127 -3.96 -12.29 14.16
N LEU A 128 -4.81 -12.15 13.13
CA LEU A 128 -5.79 -13.18 12.79
C LEU A 128 -5.12 -14.50 12.40
N LEU A 129 -3.98 -14.47 11.70
CA LEU A 129 -3.20 -15.68 11.42
C LEU A 129 -2.68 -16.36 12.70
N ASP A 130 -2.27 -15.58 13.70
CA ASP A 130 -1.76 -16.12 14.98
C ASP A 130 -2.87 -16.65 15.90
N GLU A 131 -4.01 -15.98 15.91
CA GLU A 131 -5.14 -16.28 16.81
C GLU A 131 -6.05 -17.37 16.25
N TYR A 132 -5.88 -17.76 14.99
CA TYR A 132 -6.75 -18.75 14.38
C TYR A 132 -6.53 -20.15 14.96
N ALA A 133 -7.58 -20.65 15.60
CA ALA A 133 -7.64 -21.96 16.25
C ALA A 133 -8.66 -22.90 15.58
N GLY A 134 -9.06 -22.61 14.34
CA GLY A 134 -10.15 -23.34 13.68
C GLY A 134 -9.80 -24.78 13.29
N ASP A 135 -10.84 -25.55 12.97
CA ASP A 135 -10.78 -26.96 12.62
C ASP A 135 -10.49 -27.17 11.11
N GLY A 136 -9.88 -28.31 10.75
CA GLY A 136 -9.78 -28.76 9.34
C GLY A 136 -8.36 -28.84 8.76
N PHE A 137 -7.33 -28.45 9.50
CA PHE A 137 -5.92 -28.66 9.13
C PHE A 137 -5.12 -29.23 10.30
N ASP A 138 -3.93 -29.75 10.00
CA ASP A 138 -2.98 -30.14 11.03
C ASP A 138 -2.29 -28.89 11.64
N PRO A 139 -2.26 -28.74 12.99
CA PRO A 139 -1.68 -27.56 13.63
C PRO A 139 -0.20 -27.31 13.30
N ALA A 140 0.59 -28.35 13.00
CA ALA A 140 1.99 -28.19 12.64
C ALA A 140 2.13 -27.69 11.20
N CYS A 141 1.34 -28.21 10.25
CA CYS A 141 1.26 -27.68 8.89
C CYS A 141 0.90 -26.19 8.89
N PHE A 142 -0.14 -25.83 9.65
CA PHE A 142 -0.64 -24.46 9.73
C PHE A 142 0.39 -23.48 10.31
N ARG A 143 1.02 -23.81 11.46
CA ARG A 143 2.04 -22.94 12.07
C ARG A 143 3.22 -22.70 11.14
N GLN A 144 3.64 -23.72 10.39
CA GLN A 144 4.72 -23.58 9.42
C GLN A 144 4.31 -22.66 8.27
N ALA A 145 3.11 -22.84 7.71
CA ALA A 145 2.59 -21.98 6.65
C ALA A 145 2.42 -20.51 7.09
N VAL A 146 1.88 -20.27 8.28
CA VAL A 146 1.78 -18.91 8.86
C VAL A 146 3.17 -18.28 9.02
N ARG A 147 4.15 -19.04 9.50
CA ARG A 147 5.53 -18.56 9.63
C ARG A 147 6.10 -18.17 8.26
N ASP A 148 5.88 -19.00 7.25
CA ASP A 148 6.41 -18.78 5.91
C ASP A 148 5.74 -17.58 5.23
N ILE A 149 4.41 -17.39 5.36
CA ILE A 149 3.70 -16.18 4.93
C ILE A 149 4.33 -14.92 5.51
N LYS A 150 4.57 -14.93 6.83
CA LYS A 150 5.15 -13.80 7.55
C LYS A 150 6.59 -13.52 7.13
N MET A 151 7.42 -14.57 6.98
CA MET A 151 8.80 -14.42 6.54
C MET A 151 8.90 -13.91 5.10
N ARG A 152 8.03 -14.36 4.20
CA ARG A 152 7.98 -13.89 2.81
C ARG A 152 7.44 -12.46 2.70
N GLY A 153 6.83 -11.92 3.76
CA GLY A 153 6.22 -10.59 3.75
C GLY A 153 5.06 -10.49 2.77
N PHE A 154 4.37 -11.60 2.52
CA PHE A 154 3.27 -11.70 1.55
C PHE A 154 2.15 -10.69 1.85
N LEU A 155 1.85 -10.49 3.15
CA LEU A 155 0.90 -9.49 3.63
C LEU A 155 1.53 -8.08 3.76
N ARG A 156 2.66 -7.77 3.13
CA ARG A 156 3.32 -6.45 3.26
C ARG A 156 3.81 -5.91 1.92
N GLU A 157 3.47 -6.59 0.82
CA GLU A 157 4.00 -6.31 -0.50
C GLU A 157 3.52 -4.96 -1.06
N ASP A 158 2.27 -4.61 -0.82
CA ASP A 158 1.68 -3.32 -1.18
C ASP A 158 2.41 -2.14 -0.50
N ARG A 159 2.76 -2.26 0.79
CA ARG A 159 3.51 -1.26 1.55
C ARG A 159 4.91 -1.07 0.99
N LYS A 160 5.56 -2.18 0.59
CA LYS A 160 6.87 -2.13 -0.07
C LYS A 160 6.77 -1.39 -1.41
N ILE A 161 5.77 -1.72 -2.22
CA ILE A 161 5.49 -1.06 -3.50
C ILE A 161 5.22 0.44 -3.30
N LEU A 162 4.37 0.80 -2.33
CA LEU A 162 4.06 2.20 -1.99
C LEU A 162 5.30 2.97 -1.54
N ARG A 163 6.10 2.39 -0.64
CA ARG A 163 7.32 3.01 -0.14
C ARG A 163 8.32 3.24 -1.27
N ASP A 164 8.60 2.22 -2.07
CA ASP A 164 9.59 2.29 -3.14
C ASP A 164 9.11 3.24 -4.24
N GLY A 165 7.83 3.19 -4.60
CA GLY A 165 7.22 4.14 -5.54
C GLY A 165 7.23 5.58 -5.05
N PHE A 166 6.92 5.84 -3.77
CA PHE A 166 7.03 7.19 -3.21
C PHE A 166 8.48 7.70 -3.22
N ARG A 167 9.46 6.82 -2.98
CA ARG A 167 10.89 7.18 -3.04
C ARG A 167 11.32 7.54 -4.45
N ASP A 168 10.85 6.80 -5.45
CA ASP A 168 11.20 7.05 -6.85
C ASP A 168 10.57 8.36 -7.34
N ILE A 169 9.34 8.66 -6.91
CA ILE A 169 8.70 9.94 -7.20
C ILE A 169 9.38 11.09 -6.44
N ALA A 170 9.81 10.88 -5.20
CA ALA A 170 10.56 11.87 -4.43
C ALA A 170 11.90 12.20 -5.12
N ASP A 171 12.60 11.19 -5.61
CA ASP A 171 13.84 11.34 -6.38
C ASP A 171 13.60 12.11 -7.69
N TYR A 172 12.51 11.80 -8.41
CA TYR A 172 12.08 12.59 -9.58
C TYR A 172 11.81 14.06 -9.24
N PHE A 173 11.34 14.36 -8.02
CA PHE A 173 11.13 15.73 -7.54
C PHE A 173 12.45 16.37 -7.06
N GLY A 174 13.55 15.63 -7.02
CA GLY A 174 14.85 16.06 -6.50
C GLY A 174 14.89 16.17 -4.98
N TYR A 175 14.11 15.35 -4.27
CA TYR A 175 14.14 15.24 -2.81
C TYR A 175 14.97 14.04 -2.36
N SER A 176 15.41 14.07 -1.10
CA SER A 176 16.06 12.90 -0.50
C SER A 176 15.10 11.72 -0.40
N ARG A 177 15.58 10.51 -0.73
CA ARG A 177 14.82 9.26 -0.50
C ARG A 177 14.49 9.02 0.97
N THR A 178 15.23 9.65 1.90
CA THR A 178 14.96 9.62 3.34
C THR A 178 13.70 10.40 3.74
N LEU A 179 13.15 11.23 2.85
CA LEU A 179 11.86 11.90 3.04
C LEU A 179 10.71 10.91 3.21
N VAL A 180 10.86 9.71 2.64
CA VAL A 180 9.94 8.59 2.80
C VAL A 180 10.56 7.61 3.81
N PRO A 181 10.19 7.70 5.11
CA PRO A 181 10.63 6.77 6.13
C PRO A 181 10.46 5.30 5.75
N ASP A 182 11.30 4.45 6.34
CA ASP A 182 11.10 2.99 6.30
C ASP A 182 9.95 2.52 7.21
N VAL A 183 9.39 3.42 8.01
CA VAL A 183 8.37 3.10 9.00
C VAL A 183 7.03 2.85 8.32
N TYR A 184 6.48 1.67 8.57
CA TYR A 184 5.24 1.14 8.01
C TYR A 184 4.04 2.09 8.26
N TRP A 185 3.27 2.36 7.21
CA TRP A 185 1.98 3.09 7.23
C TRP A 185 0.88 2.22 6.65
#